data_AF-A0A954TQA3-F1
#
_entry.id   AF-A0A954TQA3-F1
#
_cell.length_a   1.000
_cell.length_b   1.000
_cell.length_c   1.000
_cell.angle_alpha   90.00
_cell.angle_beta   90.00
_cell.angle_gamma   90.00
#
_symmetry.space_group_name_H-M   'P 1'
#
loop_
_entity.id
_entity.type
_entity.pdbx_description
1 polymer ?
#
loop_
_entity_poly.entity_id
_entity_poly.type
_entity_poly.pdbx_seq_one_letter_code
_entity_poly.pdbx_strand_id
1 'polypeptide(L)'
;MKTRPLLMLLGLVLLAAGCGKRDSESKVGRLDTAPSATQNATGPDSPREDGSAEQSVKPPAAAPDQAVKADQAAETERGDLQTGDSTTADAPLESSPAEPASGPMLPPPPDGNSDQPSGKTDEGAEDDLTKFVPEGPIAEERARKAFLQPPGSTSLSKDGRLWIDAKRKRVYVDGYVALTHGPLEMFACPVGTKEHESIVAVLAKSREVHAALLAIEATPGAPVRFRPEFVPPSGQIIRVWVCWYDSANQFHVVDARQWIQDLETEKSMTAEWVFAGSGFWQDPDDKREYYQADSGDMICVSNFSSAMLDVAISSSADADLLRFVPFESKIPDRSTSVRLVLTPVPAETDSQNPPKESDVLDLPTAGDVPQKK
;
A
#
# COMPACT_ATOMS: atom_id res chain seq x y z
N MET A 1 31.34 55.11 -38.13
CA MET A 1 30.86 53.83 -38.73
C MET A 1 30.04 53.10 -37.69
N LYS A 2 28.88 52.52 -38.07
CA LYS A 2 28.06 51.54 -37.30
C LYS A 2 27.47 52.01 -35.95
N THR A 3 26.22 51.73 -35.55
CA THR A 3 24.98 51.31 -36.24
C THR A 3 23.80 51.56 -35.27
N ARG A 4 22.65 52.06 -35.75
CA ARG A 4 21.32 51.83 -35.13
C ARG A 4 20.75 50.53 -35.73
N PRO A 5 19.90 49.74 -35.05
CA PRO A 5 18.48 50.06 -34.85
C PRO A 5 18.07 49.87 -33.36
N LEU A 6 16.81 49.83 -32.91
CA LEU A 6 15.49 49.95 -33.55
C LEU A 6 14.51 50.69 -32.61
N LEU A 7 13.34 51.10 -33.10
CA LEU A 7 12.14 51.36 -32.30
C LEU A 7 10.92 50.88 -33.10
N MET A 8 10.18 49.89 -32.60
CA MET A 8 8.98 49.40 -33.30
C MET A 8 7.72 49.96 -32.63
N LEU A 9 6.96 50.71 -33.41
CA LEU A 9 5.69 51.31 -33.05
C LEU A 9 4.57 50.37 -33.48
N LEU A 10 3.64 50.01 -32.60
CA LEU A 10 2.36 49.43 -33.01
C LEU A 10 1.22 50.02 -32.19
N GLY A 11 0.25 50.62 -32.89
CA GLY A 11 -0.87 51.32 -32.29
C GLY A 11 -2.08 50.43 -32.05
N LEU A 12 -2.52 50.44 -30.79
CA LEU A 12 -3.91 50.53 -30.33
C LEU A 12 -5.05 50.47 -31.39
N VAL A 13 -5.99 49.51 -31.23
CA VAL A 13 -7.44 49.75 -31.40
C VAL A 13 -8.22 48.97 -30.32
N LEU A 14 -9.10 49.67 -29.60
CA LEU A 14 -10.11 49.11 -28.69
C LEU A 14 -11.42 48.84 -29.45
N LEU A 15 -12.19 47.82 -29.03
CA LEU A 15 -13.66 47.82 -28.94
C LEU A 15 -14.06 46.75 -27.90
N ALA A 16 -14.44 47.10 -26.67
CA ALA A 16 -15.71 47.70 -26.24
C ALA A 16 -16.85 46.67 -26.12
N ALA A 17 -17.39 46.55 -24.91
CA ALA A 17 -18.43 45.58 -24.56
C ALA A 17 -19.84 46.17 -24.63
N GLY A 18 -20.81 45.31 -24.97
CA GLY A 18 -22.19 45.36 -24.46
C GLY A 18 -23.16 46.38 -25.07
N CYS A 19 -24.23 45.88 -25.70
CA CYS A 19 -25.63 46.22 -25.39
C CYS A 19 -26.57 45.40 -26.28
N GLY A 20 -27.59 44.74 -25.69
CA GLY A 20 -28.45 43.82 -26.42
C GLY A 20 -29.66 43.34 -25.63
N LYS A 21 -30.32 44.23 -24.88
CA LYS A 21 -31.55 43.92 -24.16
C LYS A 21 -32.75 44.07 -25.09
N ARG A 22 -33.64 43.07 -25.17
CA ARG A 22 -35.05 43.31 -25.52
C ARG A 22 -35.94 42.19 -24.99
N ASP A 23 -36.97 42.61 -24.26
CA ASP A 23 -37.91 41.76 -23.56
C ASP A 23 -39.04 41.26 -24.47
N SER A 24 -39.66 40.14 -24.12
CA SER A 24 -41.10 39.90 -24.36
C SER A 24 -41.64 38.89 -23.32
N GLU A 25 -42.95 38.94 -23.06
CA GLU A 25 -43.53 38.64 -21.76
C GLU A 25 -43.88 37.17 -21.45
N SER A 26 -43.99 36.92 -20.14
CA SER A 26 -44.55 35.74 -19.49
C SER A 26 -46.08 35.61 -19.60
N LYS A 27 -46.60 34.37 -19.55
CA LYS A 27 -47.66 33.92 -18.61
C LYS A 27 -47.75 32.38 -18.60
N VAL A 28 -47.61 31.71 -17.44
CA VAL A 28 -48.70 31.23 -16.52
C VAL A 28 -49.60 30.17 -17.17
N GLY A 29 -49.89 29.00 -16.58
CA GLY A 29 -49.51 28.37 -15.29
C GLY A 29 -49.72 26.84 -15.38
N ARG A 30 -49.05 26.01 -14.55
CA ARG A 30 -49.42 25.57 -13.17
C ARG A 30 -50.48 24.44 -13.13
N LEU A 31 -50.04 23.25 -12.65
CA LEU A 31 -50.83 22.12 -12.13
C LEU A 31 -51.76 21.40 -13.16
N ASP A 32 -52.14 20.12 -13.04
CA ASP A 32 -52.04 19.17 -11.91
C ASP A 32 -52.08 17.69 -12.35
N THR A 33 -51.79 16.78 -11.41
CA THR A 33 -52.24 15.35 -11.32
C THR A 33 -51.90 14.29 -12.40
N ALA A 34 -51.43 13.14 -11.91
CA ALA A 34 -51.45 11.81 -12.55
C ALA A 34 -52.79 11.08 -12.19
N PRO A 35 -52.96 9.74 -12.29
CA PRO A 35 -52.27 8.68 -13.07
C PRO A 35 -53.26 7.79 -13.88
N SER A 36 -52.76 6.79 -14.64
CA SER A 36 -53.40 5.46 -14.74
C SER A 36 -52.57 4.44 -15.56
N ALA A 37 -52.81 3.15 -15.30
CA ALA A 37 -52.14 2.02 -15.93
C ALA A 37 -53.14 1.05 -16.58
N THR A 38 -52.76 0.46 -17.71
CA THR A 38 -53.35 -0.75 -18.33
C THR A 38 -52.27 -1.31 -19.26
N GLN A 39 -51.64 -2.47 -19.03
CA GLN A 39 -52.10 -3.88 -19.09
C GLN A 39 -52.59 -4.37 -20.47
N ASN A 40 -52.08 -5.56 -20.83
CA ASN A 40 -52.55 -6.54 -21.83
C ASN A 40 -52.33 -6.20 -23.33
N ALA A 41 -52.15 -7.17 -24.24
CA ALA A 41 -51.73 -8.59 -24.17
C ALA A 41 -51.54 -9.14 -25.61
N THR A 42 -50.91 -10.32 -25.78
CA THR A 42 -51.05 -11.28 -26.93
C THR A 42 -50.91 -10.74 -28.38
N GLY A 43 -50.04 -11.30 -29.23
CA GLY A 43 -50.13 -12.67 -29.73
C GLY A 43 -49.29 -12.88 -31.02
N PRO A 44 -49.39 -14.03 -31.70
CA PRO A 44 -48.26 -14.63 -32.44
C PRO A 44 -48.37 -14.57 -33.97
N ASP A 45 -47.27 -14.91 -34.67
CA ASP A 45 -47.35 -15.76 -35.88
C ASP A 45 -46.04 -16.51 -36.19
N SER A 46 -46.10 -17.57 -37.01
CA SER A 46 -44.98 -18.39 -37.51
C SER A 46 -45.36 -19.16 -38.78
N PRO A 47 -44.48 -19.24 -39.79
CA PRO A 47 -44.00 -20.56 -40.27
C PRO A 47 -42.48 -20.56 -40.58
N ARG A 48 -41.66 -21.60 -40.35
CA ARG A 48 -41.67 -23.02 -40.79
C ARG A 48 -41.31 -23.28 -42.26
N GLU A 49 -40.17 -23.94 -42.47
CA GLU A 49 -39.91 -25.20 -43.21
C GLU A 49 -38.42 -25.56 -42.93
N ASP A 50 -38.07 -26.70 -42.32
CA ASP A 50 -38.03 -28.10 -42.81
C ASP A 50 -36.75 -28.41 -43.65
N GLY A 51 -35.97 -29.48 -43.37
CA GLY A 51 -36.05 -30.43 -42.26
C GLY A 51 -34.88 -31.44 -42.21
N SER A 52 -34.94 -32.34 -41.21
CA SER A 52 -34.62 -33.80 -41.28
C SER A 52 -33.15 -34.25 -41.52
N ALA A 53 -32.57 -35.30 -40.90
CA ALA A 53 -32.93 -36.29 -39.86
C ALA A 53 -31.65 -37.15 -39.56
N GLU A 54 -31.45 -38.05 -38.57
CA GLU A 54 -32.16 -38.44 -37.32
C GLU A 54 -31.26 -39.37 -36.44
N GLN A 55 -31.69 -39.66 -35.19
CA GLN A 55 -31.47 -40.90 -34.38
C GLN A 55 -30.03 -41.35 -33.96
N SER A 56 -29.80 -42.05 -32.83
CA SER A 56 -30.64 -42.47 -31.66
C SER A 56 -29.73 -42.79 -30.44
N VAL A 57 -29.98 -42.29 -29.22
CA VAL A 57 -30.75 -42.88 -28.07
C VAL A 57 -29.93 -43.78 -27.11
N LYS A 58 -30.35 -43.80 -25.82
CA LYS A 58 -29.62 -44.13 -24.56
C LYS A 58 -30.40 -45.21 -23.73
N PRO A 59 -30.27 -45.28 -22.38
CA PRO A 59 -29.47 -46.15 -21.48
C PRO A 59 -30.21 -47.50 -21.09
N PRO A 60 -29.99 -48.23 -19.96
CA PRO A 60 -30.16 -47.83 -18.53
C PRO A 60 -29.10 -48.43 -17.54
N ALA A 61 -29.38 -48.39 -16.22
CA ALA A 61 -28.48 -48.74 -15.10
C ALA A 61 -29.03 -49.85 -14.16
N ALA A 62 -28.16 -50.49 -13.36
CA ALA A 62 -28.49 -51.19 -12.08
C ALA A 62 -27.23 -51.63 -11.29
N ALA A 63 -27.36 -51.82 -9.98
CA ALA A 63 -26.44 -52.56 -9.07
C ALA A 63 -27.17 -53.81 -8.52
N PRO A 64 -26.53 -54.83 -7.88
CA PRO A 64 -26.10 -54.73 -6.47
C PRO A 64 -24.90 -55.64 -6.02
N ASP A 65 -24.57 -55.56 -4.72
CA ASP A 65 -23.94 -56.56 -3.81
C ASP A 65 -22.87 -57.57 -4.28
N GLN A 66 -21.72 -57.60 -3.57
CA GLN A 66 -21.49 -58.59 -2.50
C GLN A 66 -20.25 -58.28 -1.64
N ALA A 67 -20.24 -58.80 -0.40
CA ALA A 67 -19.18 -58.63 0.59
C ALA A 67 -18.41 -59.95 0.87
N VAL A 68 -17.14 -59.85 1.23
CA VAL A 68 -16.38 -60.89 1.95
C VAL A 68 -15.63 -60.24 3.12
N LYS A 69 -15.39 -61.00 4.20
CA LYS A 69 -15.13 -60.51 5.57
C LYS A 69 -14.13 -61.44 6.29
N ALA A 70 -13.34 -60.90 7.22
CA ALA A 70 -12.43 -61.58 8.17
C ALA A 70 -11.18 -62.26 7.55
N ASP A 71 -10.05 -62.48 8.24
CA ASP A 71 -9.65 -62.40 9.68
C ASP A 71 -8.49 -61.38 9.91
N GLN A 72 -8.23 -60.78 11.09
CA GLN A 72 -7.63 -61.29 12.37
C GLN A 72 -6.29 -62.06 12.17
N ALA A 73 -5.22 -61.94 12.97
CA ALA A 73 -4.88 -61.29 14.26
C ALA A 73 -3.43 -60.71 14.15
N ALA A 74 -2.96 -59.66 14.83
CA ALA A 74 -2.74 -59.41 16.27
C ALA A 74 -1.72 -60.35 16.98
N GLU A 75 -0.46 -59.90 17.09
CA GLU A 75 0.57 -60.17 18.13
C GLU A 75 1.82 -59.32 17.73
N THR A 76 2.24 -58.29 18.47
CA THR A 76 2.94 -58.25 19.77
C THR A 76 4.19 -59.11 19.85
N GLU A 77 5.38 -58.50 19.71
CA GLU A 77 6.53 -58.79 20.57
C GLU A 77 7.38 -57.53 20.82
N ARG A 78 7.90 -57.41 22.04
CA ARG A 78 9.01 -56.51 22.40
C ARG A 78 10.28 -57.34 22.38
N GLY A 79 11.38 -56.78 21.88
CA GLY A 79 12.70 -57.39 21.97
C GLY A 79 13.79 -56.35 22.14
N ASP A 80 14.14 -56.04 23.39
CA ASP A 80 15.46 -55.47 23.71
C ASP A 80 16.52 -56.56 23.55
N LEU A 81 17.68 -56.24 22.96
CA LEU A 81 19.01 -56.36 23.58
C LEU A 81 20.17 -56.40 22.55
N GLN A 82 21.04 -55.40 22.68
CA GLN A 82 22.51 -55.48 22.74
C GLN A 82 23.40 -55.89 21.53
N THR A 83 24.32 -54.94 21.26
CA THR A 83 25.77 -55.12 21.01
C THR A 83 26.27 -55.74 19.71
N GLY A 84 27.14 -54.99 19.03
CA GLY A 84 27.97 -55.43 17.90
C GLY A 84 28.88 -54.31 17.42
N ASP A 85 30.08 -54.20 18.00
CA ASP A 85 31.10 -53.20 17.67
C ASP A 85 31.78 -53.51 16.32
N SER A 86 32.03 -52.49 15.49
CA SER A 86 33.08 -52.49 14.46
C SER A 86 33.34 -51.09 13.89
N THR A 87 34.42 -50.49 14.37
CA THR A 87 35.27 -49.47 13.73
C THR A 87 35.27 -49.44 12.20
N THR A 88 35.15 -48.25 11.60
CA THR A 88 36.27 -47.56 10.89
C THR A 88 35.87 -46.12 10.49
N ALA A 89 36.85 -45.26 10.28
CA ALA A 89 36.65 -43.82 10.08
C ALA A 89 36.32 -43.45 8.62
N ASP A 90 35.51 -42.40 8.43
CA ASP A 90 36.02 -41.14 7.87
C ASP A 90 35.05 -39.98 8.13
N ALA A 91 35.59 -38.76 8.27
CA ALA A 91 34.82 -37.51 8.37
C ALA A 91 34.94 -36.72 7.04
N PRO A 92 34.01 -35.81 6.75
CA PRO A 92 34.40 -34.42 6.96
C PRO A 92 33.29 -33.46 7.44
N LEU A 93 33.67 -32.67 8.45
CA LEU A 93 33.48 -31.21 8.59
C LEU A 93 32.16 -30.57 8.13
N GLU A 94 31.41 -30.09 9.12
CA GLU A 94 30.45 -29.00 8.98
C GLU A 94 31.16 -27.68 8.62
N SER A 95 30.48 -26.80 7.87
CA SER A 95 30.91 -25.41 7.69
C SER A 95 29.73 -24.44 7.72
N SER A 96 29.55 -23.75 8.84
CA SER A 96 28.65 -22.59 8.94
C SER A 96 29.32 -21.36 8.32
N PRO A 97 28.65 -20.55 7.49
CA PRO A 97 29.20 -19.28 7.01
C PRO A 97 29.27 -18.26 8.16
N ALA A 98 30.42 -17.60 8.31
CA ALA A 98 30.63 -16.51 9.25
C ALA A 98 30.45 -15.13 8.57
N GLU A 99 30.26 -14.09 9.38
CA GLU A 99 30.14 -12.70 8.94
C GLU A 99 31.43 -12.15 8.29
N PRO A 100 31.32 -11.18 7.35
CA PRO A 100 32.49 -10.50 6.80
C PRO A 100 33.09 -9.50 7.80
N ALA A 101 34.35 -9.74 8.19
CA ALA A 101 35.10 -8.87 9.09
C ALA A 101 35.51 -7.53 8.45
N SER A 102 35.73 -6.54 9.31
CA SER A 102 36.04 -5.14 8.96
C SER A 102 37.33 -4.97 8.15
N GLY A 103 37.30 -4.02 7.19
CA GLY A 103 38.48 -3.63 6.40
C GLY A 103 39.56 -2.89 7.21
N PRO A 104 40.79 -2.81 6.68
CA PRO A 104 41.94 -2.31 7.44
C PRO A 104 41.92 -0.79 7.66
N MET A 105 42.31 -0.41 8.88
CA MET A 105 42.37 0.97 9.35
C MET A 105 43.61 1.71 8.80
N LEU A 106 43.41 2.89 8.21
CA LEU A 106 44.49 3.75 7.71
C LEU A 106 45.29 4.36 8.89
N PRO A 107 46.61 4.56 8.75
CA PRO A 107 47.43 5.19 9.78
C PRO A 107 47.17 6.70 9.90
N PRO A 108 47.34 7.29 11.10
CA PRO A 108 47.19 8.74 11.28
C PRO A 108 48.33 9.54 10.62
N PRO A 109 48.08 10.79 10.21
CA PRO A 109 49.13 11.66 9.66
C PRO A 109 50.12 12.11 10.75
N PRO A 110 51.39 12.40 10.38
CA PRO A 110 52.42 12.82 11.34
C PRO A 110 52.30 14.30 11.73
N ASP A 111 52.63 14.61 12.98
CA ASP A 111 52.75 15.98 13.49
C ASP A 111 53.87 16.77 12.79
N GLY A 112 53.53 17.95 12.27
CA GLY A 112 54.47 18.89 11.65
C GLY A 112 54.26 20.31 12.19
N ASN A 113 55.22 20.80 12.97
CA ASN A 113 55.13 22.10 13.63
C ASN A 113 55.65 23.26 12.75
N SER A 114 55.01 24.42 12.91
CA SER A 114 55.49 25.78 12.61
C SER A 114 56.12 26.08 11.24
N ASP A 115 55.41 26.88 10.44
CA ASP A 115 55.99 28.16 10.00
C ASP A 115 54.88 29.21 9.73
N GLN A 116 55.08 30.44 10.23
CA GLN A 116 54.20 31.58 9.96
C GLN A 116 54.83 32.49 8.90
N PRO A 117 54.00 33.11 8.04
CA PRO A 117 54.23 34.53 7.76
C PRO A 117 52.97 35.37 8.00
N SER A 118 53.16 36.49 8.70
CA SER A 118 52.14 37.48 9.04
C SER A 118 51.62 38.24 7.81
N GLY A 119 50.29 38.41 7.68
CA GLY A 119 49.71 39.10 6.53
C GLY A 119 48.28 39.64 6.72
N LYS A 120 48.11 40.64 7.59
CA LYS A 120 47.00 41.65 7.64
C LYS A 120 45.55 41.19 7.47
N THR A 121 44.81 41.27 8.58
CA THR A 121 43.43 41.78 8.72
C THR A 121 42.61 42.01 7.45
N ASP A 122 41.50 41.28 7.34
CA ASP A 122 40.23 41.86 6.90
C ASP A 122 39.17 41.53 7.98
N GLU A 123 38.33 42.50 8.34
CA GLU A 123 37.27 42.34 9.35
C GLU A 123 35.96 42.04 8.64
N GLY A 124 35.42 40.82 8.78
CA GLY A 124 34.11 40.51 8.20
C GLY A 124 33.65 39.08 8.42
N ALA A 125 32.42 38.95 8.94
CA ALA A 125 31.67 37.71 9.13
C ALA A 125 32.34 36.64 10.02
N GLU A 126 32.07 36.73 11.33
CA GLU A 126 31.79 35.51 12.09
C GLU A 126 30.55 34.86 11.45
N ASP A 127 30.75 33.83 10.64
CA ASP A 127 29.68 33.12 9.97
C ASP A 127 28.88 32.31 11.02
N ASP A 128 27.65 32.76 11.34
CA ASP A 128 26.75 32.08 12.29
C ASP A 128 26.23 30.77 11.67
N LEU A 129 27.11 29.77 11.65
CA LEU A 129 26.81 28.38 11.28
C LEU A 129 25.83 27.69 12.26
N THR A 130 25.22 28.44 13.19
CA THR A 130 24.30 27.92 14.21
C THR A 130 22.89 28.49 14.09
N LYS A 131 22.25 28.37 12.91
CA LYS A 131 20.78 28.41 12.76
C LYS A 131 20.28 27.94 11.38
N PHE A 132 20.30 26.63 11.13
CA PHE A 132 19.30 26.05 10.20
C PHE A 132 17.93 26.13 10.89
N VAL A 133 17.16 27.17 10.58
CA VAL A 133 15.75 27.26 10.95
C VAL A 133 14.94 26.66 9.80
N PRO A 134 14.22 25.54 9.99
CA PRO A 134 13.31 25.05 8.96
C PRO A 134 12.25 26.11 8.67
N GLU A 135 12.13 26.54 7.42
CA GLU A 135 11.06 27.47 7.03
C GLU A 135 9.70 26.76 7.09
N GLY A 136 8.97 27.00 8.18
CA GLY A 136 7.61 26.50 8.40
C GLY A 136 7.53 25.18 9.18
N PRO A 137 6.31 24.75 9.53
CA PRO A 137 6.09 23.49 10.24
C PRO A 137 6.56 22.30 9.39
N ILE A 138 7.33 21.40 10.00
CA ILE A 138 7.79 20.13 9.41
C ILE A 138 6.58 19.36 8.83
N ALA A 139 6.79 18.58 7.76
CA ALA A 139 5.71 17.88 7.04
C ALA A 139 4.78 17.07 7.98
N GLU A 140 5.36 16.42 8.99
CA GLU A 140 4.66 15.72 10.06
C GLU A 140 3.64 16.60 10.79
N GLU A 141 4.05 17.80 11.21
CA GLU A 141 3.22 18.75 11.95
C GLU A 141 2.07 19.32 11.10
N ARG A 142 2.28 19.44 9.78
CA ARG A 142 1.20 19.75 8.83
C ARG A 142 0.19 18.60 8.77
N ALA A 143 0.67 17.37 8.57
CA ALA A 143 -0.19 16.18 8.51
C ALA A 143 -0.99 15.94 9.81
N ARG A 144 -0.38 16.17 10.98
CA ARG A 144 -1.06 16.12 12.29
C ARG A 144 -2.22 17.12 12.45
N LYS A 145 -2.26 18.17 11.62
CA LYS A 145 -3.26 19.26 11.67
C LYS A 145 -4.20 19.32 10.46
N ALA A 146 -3.83 18.69 9.34
CA ALA A 146 -4.55 18.81 8.06
C ALA A 146 -6.03 18.38 8.14
N PHE A 147 -6.29 17.27 8.83
CA PHE A 147 -7.62 16.65 8.89
C PHE A 147 -8.19 16.63 10.31
N LEU A 148 -9.48 16.34 10.40
CA LEU A 148 -10.18 15.97 11.62
C LEU A 148 -10.34 14.43 11.65
N GLN A 149 -10.79 13.91 12.80
CA GLN A 149 -11.17 12.51 12.95
C GLN A 149 -12.27 12.14 11.92
N PRO A 150 -12.18 10.98 11.23
CA PRO A 150 -13.25 10.50 10.35
C PRO A 150 -14.57 10.35 11.13
N PRO A 151 -15.73 10.80 10.61
CA PRO A 151 -17.00 10.69 11.30
C PRO A 151 -17.36 9.23 11.62
N GLY A 152 -17.82 8.95 12.84
CA GLY A 152 -18.19 7.60 13.27
C GLY A 152 -17.02 6.68 13.64
N SER A 153 -15.77 7.09 13.40
CA SER A 153 -14.58 6.30 13.73
C SER A 153 -14.18 6.42 15.21
N THR A 154 -13.42 5.44 15.72
CA THR A 154 -12.84 5.41 17.07
C THR A 154 -11.30 5.42 16.98
N SER A 155 -10.63 6.24 17.80
CA SER A 155 -9.16 6.31 17.83
C SER A 155 -8.57 5.08 18.53
N LEU A 156 -7.49 4.52 17.99
CA LEU A 156 -6.77 3.39 18.62
C LEU A 156 -5.41 3.76 19.22
N SER A 157 -4.86 4.92 18.88
CA SER A 157 -3.67 5.46 19.52
C SER A 157 -4.00 6.79 20.22
N LYS A 158 -3.29 7.04 21.33
CA LYS A 158 -3.50 8.24 22.17
C LYS A 158 -2.98 9.50 21.51
N ASP A 159 -1.83 9.38 20.82
CA ASP A 159 -1.06 10.48 20.26
C ASP A 159 -0.81 10.31 18.73
N GLY A 160 -1.28 9.21 18.15
CA GLY A 160 -1.21 8.92 16.72
C GLY A 160 -2.49 9.31 15.99
N ARG A 161 -2.40 9.42 14.66
CA ARG A 161 -3.51 9.83 13.80
C ARG A 161 -4.12 8.59 13.14
N LEU A 162 -4.60 7.67 13.99
CA LEU A 162 -5.07 6.33 13.61
C LEU A 162 -6.47 6.06 14.19
N TRP A 163 -7.42 5.70 13.33
CA TRP A 163 -8.79 5.38 13.72
C TRP A 163 -9.34 4.16 13.00
N ILE A 164 -10.34 3.53 13.60
CA ILE A 164 -11.14 2.45 12.99
C ILE A 164 -12.60 2.86 12.82
N ASP A 165 -13.21 2.44 11.72
CA ASP A 165 -14.66 2.29 11.59
C ASP A 165 -14.96 0.80 11.39
N ALA A 166 -15.38 0.13 12.45
CA ALA A 166 -15.70 -1.29 12.45
C ALA A 166 -16.97 -1.63 11.64
N LYS A 167 -17.87 -0.65 11.42
CA LYS A 167 -19.10 -0.87 10.62
C LYS A 167 -18.81 -0.84 9.13
N ARG A 168 -17.96 0.10 8.69
CA ARG A 168 -17.53 0.25 7.29
C ARG A 168 -16.25 -0.51 6.98
N LYS A 169 -15.69 -1.24 7.96
CA LYS A 169 -14.48 -2.06 7.85
C LYS A 169 -13.29 -1.26 7.32
N ARG A 170 -13.00 -0.12 7.95
CA ARG A 170 -11.92 0.79 7.53
C ARG A 170 -10.96 1.10 8.67
N VAL A 171 -9.66 1.06 8.37
CA VAL A 171 -8.62 1.73 9.15
C VAL A 171 -8.27 3.03 8.44
N TYR A 172 -8.23 4.14 9.17
CA TYR A 172 -7.82 5.45 8.69
C TYR A 172 -6.51 5.83 9.36
N VAL A 173 -5.47 6.15 8.58
CA VAL A 173 -4.19 6.65 9.12
C VAL A 173 -3.72 7.87 8.34
N ASP A 174 -3.37 8.95 9.04
CA ASP A 174 -2.83 10.14 8.40
C ASP A 174 -1.32 10.06 8.20
N GLY A 175 -0.81 10.76 7.20
CA GLY A 175 0.61 10.83 6.87
C GLY A 175 0.91 11.98 5.92
N TYR A 176 2.10 11.95 5.32
CA TYR A 176 2.50 12.86 4.25
C TYR A 176 3.30 12.13 3.17
N VAL A 177 3.31 12.68 1.95
CA VAL A 177 4.18 12.21 0.87
C VAL A 177 5.64 12.46 1.25
N ALA A 178 6.41 11.40 1.48
CA ALA A 178 7.82 11.44 1.86
C ALA A 178 8.74 11.33 0.64
N LEU A 179 8.40 10.47 -0.33
CA LEU A 179 9.18 10.21 -1.53
C LEU A 179 8.31 10.40 -2.80
N THR A 180 8.88 10.97 -3.86
CA THR A 180 8.21 11.11 -5.18
C THR A 180 9.02 10.50 -6.33
N HIS A 181 10.27 10.12 -6.10
CA HIS A 181 11.21 9.54 -7.06
C HIS A 181 12.32 8.79 -6.30
N GLY A 182 13.02 7.84 -6.94
CA GLY A 182 14.11 7.07 -6.33
C GLY A 182 13.75 5.60 -6.05
N PRO A 183 14.60 4.85 -5.32
CA PRO A 183 14.34 3.47 -4.92
C PRO A 183 13.05 3.35 -4.09
N LEU A 184 12.32 2.26 -4.26
CA LEU A 184 11.04 2.03 -3.59
C LEU A 184 10.95 0.62 -3.04
N GLU A 185 11.10 0.49 -1.73
CA GLU A 185 10.85 -0.76 -1.00
C GLU A 185 9.44 -0.79 -0.39
N MET A 186 8.91 0.38 -0.02
CA MET A 186 7.66 0.54 0.70
C MET A 186 6.72 1.51 -0.02
N PHE A 187 5.43 1.20 -0.09
CA PHE A 187 4.43 2.23 -0.30
C PHE A 187 4.33 3.17 0.91
N ALA A 188 4.35 2.63 2.13
CA ALA A 188 4.26 3.42 3.35
C ALA A 188 5.06 2.83 4.53
N CYS A 189 5.60 3.72 5.37
CA CYS A 189 6.33 3.42 6.60
C CYS A 189 5.89 4.34 7.76
N PRO A 190 6.15 4.00 9.04
CA PRO A 190 6.06 4.95 10.15
C PRO A 190 7.01 6.15 9.94
N VAL A 191 6.61 7.34 10.39
CA VAL A 191 7.53 8.50 10.46
C VAL A 191 8.75 8.18 11.34
N GLY A 192 9.94 8.57 10.88
CA GLY A 192 11.23 8.35 11.54
C GLY A 192 11.88 7.00 11.25
N THR A 193 11.59 6.38 10.11
CA THR A 193 12.12 5.06 9.71
C THR A 193 12.66 5.04 8.27
N LYS A 194 11.81 4.69 7.29
CA LYS A 194 12.18 4.36 5.90
C LYS A 194 11.73 5.42 4.88
N GLU A 195 11.58 6.68 5.28
CA GLU A 195 11.10 7.76 4.38
C GLU A 195 11.92 8.02 3.10
N HIS A 196 13.15 7.51 3.05
CA HIS A 196 14.03 7.61 1.87
C HIS A 196 13.69 6.58 0.77
N GLU A 197 12.89 5.55 1.10
CA GLU A 197 12.48 4.45 0.22
C GLU A 197 10.95 4.16 0.33
N SER A 198 10.20 5.13 0.87
CA SER A 198 8.75 5.06 1.13
C SER A 198 7.98 6.25 0.58
N ILE A 199 6.93 6.03 -0.24
CA ILE A 199 6.12 7.14 -0.80
C ILE A 199 5.38 7.90 0.32
N VAL A 200 4.82 7.22 1.31
CA VAL A 200 4.07 7.85 2.41
C VAL A 200 4.68 7.56 3.77
N ALA A 201 4.95 8.60 4.57
CA ALA A 201 5.29 8.45 5.97
C ALA A 201 4.04 8.67 6.84
N VAL A 202 3.67 7.69 7.67
CA VAL A 202 2.42 7.70 8.45
C VAL A 202 2.61 7.96 9.94
N LEU A 203 1.61 8.57 10.54
CA LEU A 203 1.58 9.05 11.92
C LEU A 203 1.05 7.99 12.90
N ALA A 204 1.51 6.75 12.72
CA ALA A 204 1.20 5.58 13.54
C ALA A 204 2.33 4.54 13.43
N LYS A 205 2.48 3.68 14.44
CA LYS A 205 3.41 2.54 14.37
C LYS A 205 2.76 1.35 13.65
N SER A 206 3.58 0.52 13.02
CA SER A 206 3.12 -0.68 12.30
C SER A 206 2.32 -1.61 13.20
N ARG A 207 2.72 -1.81 14.46
CA ARG A 207 1.93 -2.58 15.45
C ARG A 207 0.55 -2.00 15.75
N GLU A 208 0.40 -0.69 15.69
CA GLU A 208 -0.88 -0.02 15.93
C GLU A 208 -1.80 -0.20 14.71
N VAL A 209 -1.26 -0.11 13.49
CA VAL A 209 -2.00 -0.38 12.25
C VAL A 209 -2.38 -1.87 12.14
N HIS A 210 -1.50 -2.79 12.53
CA HIS A 210 -1.81 -4.22 12.66
C HIS A 210 -3.00 -4.43 13.61
N ALA A 211 -2.94 -3.86 14.83
CA ALA A 211 -4.03 -3.97 15.80
C ALA A 211 -5.33 -3.34 15.27
N ALA A 212 -5.25 -2.27 14.48
CA ALA A 212 -6.39 -1.65 13.83
C ALA A 212 -7.04 -2.56 12.77
N LEU A 213 -6.23 -3.25 11.96
CA LEU A 213 -6.69 -4.24 10.97
C LEU A 213 -7.41 -5.41 11.67
N LEU A 214 -6.82 -5.97 12.74
CA LEU A 214 -7.48 -6.99 13.56
C LEU A 214 -8.79 -6.49 14.17
N ALA A 215 -8.83 -5.25 14.66
CA ALA A 215 -10.01 -4.65 15.29
C ALA A 215 -11.17 -4.39 14.31
N ILE A 216 -10.93 -4.44 12.99
CA ILE A 216 -11.98 -4.45 11.96
C ILE A 216 -12.21 -5.87 11.37
N GLU A 217 -11.70 -6.92 12.01
CA GLU A 217 -11.80 -8.34 11.60
C GLU A 217 -11.04 -8.69 10.31
N ALA A 218 -9.96 -7.96 9.96
CA ALA A 218 -9.05 -8.41 8.90
C ALA A 218 -8.23 -9.63 9.36
N THR A 219 -8.10 -10.63 8.50
CA THR A 219 -7.41 -11.90 8.81
C THR A 219 -5.95 -11.88 8.33
N PRO A 220 -4.95 -12.00 9.23
CA PRO A 220 -3.55 -12.12 8.84
C PRO A 220 -3.23 -13.52 8.33
N GLY A 221 -2.26 -13.62 7.42
CA GLY A 221 -1.66 -14.88 6.99
C GLY A 221 -0.24 -15.06 7.54
N ALA A 222 0.76 -14.98 6.66
CA ALA A 222 2.16 -15.11 7.01
C ALA A 222 3.05 -14.25 6.09
N PRO A 223 4.16 -13.66 6.60
CA PRO A 223 5.18 -13.01 5.79
C PRO A 223 5.89 -13.97 4.82
N VAL A 224 6.64 -13.40 3.87
CA VAL A 224 7.51 -14.16 2.96
C VAL A 224 8.45 -15.08 3.72
N ARG A 225 8.66 -16.29 3.17
CA ARG A 225 9.74 -17.18 3.59
C ARG A 225 10.67 -17.41 2.41
N PHE A 226 11.94 -17.01 2.52
CA PHE A 226 12.93 -17.19 1.45
C PHE A 226 13.63 -18.55 1.46
N ARG A 227 13.70 -19.22 2.62
CA ARG A 227 14.43 -20.49 2.81
C ARG A 227 13.63 -21.46 3.70
N PRO A 228 13.75 -22.79 3.52
CA PRO A 228 14.55 -23.48 2.49
C PRO A 228 13.97 -23.36 1.07
N GLU A 229 12.68 -23.06 0.96
CA GLU A 229 11.95 -22.82 -0.29
C GLU A 229 11.24 -21.46 -0.21
N PHE A 230 11.17 -20.75 -1.33
CA PHE A 230 10.42 -19.50 -1.43
C PHE A 230 8.91 -19.75 -1.29
N VAL A 231 8.29 -19.12 -0.30
CA VAL A 231 6.84 -19.01 -0.19
C VAL A 231 6.49 -17.52 -0.11
N PRO A 232 5.62 -17.01 -1.01
CA PRO A 232 5.24 -15.61 -1.02
C PRO A 232 4.45 -15.24 0.24
N PRO A 233 4.35 -13.94 0.57
CA PRO A 233 3.41 -13.46 1.58
C PRO A 233 1.99 -13.95 1.32
N SER A 234 1.25 -14.19 2.40
CA SER A 234 -0.15 -14.64 2.35
C SER A 234 -0.98 -13.92 3.41
N GLY A 235 -2.29 -13.87 3.20
CA GLY A 235 -3.25 -13.22 4.09
C GLY A 235 -4.45 -12.65 3.33
N GLN A 236 -5.35 -11.98 4.04
CA GLN A 236 -6.45 -11.26 3.40
C GLN A 236 -5.92 -10.06 2.59
N ILE A 237 -6.44 -9.83 1.39
CA ILE A 237 -6.07 -8.67 0.57
C ILE A 237 -6.56 -7.41 1.27
N ILE A 238 -5.70 -6.39 1.38
CA ILE A 238 -6.07 -5.07 1.90
C ILE A 238 -5.98 -4.04 0.77
N ARG A 239 -7.12 -3.47 0.39
CA ARG A 239 -7.18 -2.31 -0.52
C ARG A 239 -6.71 -1.08 0.26
N VAL A 240 -5.69 -0.39 -0.28
CA VAL A 240 -5.17 0.87 0.27
C VAL A 240 -5.61 2.01 -0.64
N TRP A 241 -6.41 2.93 -0.12
CA TRP A 241 -6.78 4.18 -0.79
C TRP A 241 -5.95 5.32 -0.25
N VAL A 242 -5.48 6.22 -1.12
CA VAL A 242 -4.86 7.49 -0.73
C VAL A 242 -5.85 8.61 -0.97
N CYS A 243 -6.08 9.43 0.05
CA CYS A 243 -7.00 10.55 -0.01
C CYS A 243 -6.29 11.84 0.40
N TRP A 244 -6.47 12.92 -0.35
CA TRP A 244 -5.86 14.22 -0.06
C TRP A 244 -6.68 15.38 -0.62
N TYR A 245 -6.22 16.60 -0.34
CA TYR A 245 -6.71 17.81 -0.98
C TYR A 245 -5.54 18.49 -1.69
N ASP A 246 -5.78 19.00 -2.89
CA ASP A 246 -4.78 19.77 -3.63
C ASP A 246 -4.72 21.24 -3.17
N SER A 247 -3.85 22.03 -3.81
CA SER A 247 -3.69 23.47 -3.54
C SER A 247 -4.92 24.32 -3.90
N ALA A 248 -5.84 23.81 -4.71
CA ALA A 248 -7.15 24.40 -4.99
C ALA A 248 -8.25 23.91 -4.02
N ASN A 249 -7.88 23.11 -3.02
CA ASN A 249 -8.74 22.46 -2.05
C ASN A 249 -9.80 21.53 -2.68
N GLN A 250 -9.48 20.94 -3.83
CA GLN A 250 -10.27 19.86 -4.42
C GLN A 250 -9.90 18.53 -3.76
N PHE A 251 -10.91 17.71 -3.45
CA PHE A 251 -10.71 16.38 -2.88
C PHE A 251 -10.28 15.37 -3.95
N HIS A 252 -9.22 14.62 -3.67
CA HIS A 252 -8.73 13.52 -4.50
C HIS A 252 -8.72 12.22 -3.72
N VAL A 253 -9.03 11.12 -4.42
CA VAL A 253 -8.94 9.75 -3.92
C VAL A 253 -8.44 8.84 -5.03
N VAL A 254 -7.50 7.95 -4.71
CA VAL A 254 -6.93 6.99 -5.67
C VAL A 254 -6.56 5.68 -4.98
N ASP A 255 -6.61 4.56 -5.70
CA ASP A 255 -5.97 3.31 -5.26
C ASP A 255 -4.46 3.54 -5.20
N ALA A 256 -3.82 3.25 -4.06
CA ALA A 256 -2.39 3.48 -3.82
C ALA A 256 -1.50 2.83 -4.89
N ARG A 257 -1.93 1.73 -5.51
CA ARG A 257 -1.21 1.09 -6.63
C ARG A 257 -1.03 2.01 -7.84
N GLN A 258 -1.86 3.05 -8.00
CA GLN A 258 -1.69 4.03 -9.06
C GLN A 258 -0.44 4.90 -8.87
N TRP A 259 0.03 5.10 -7.65
CA TRP A 259 1.25 5.86 -7.33
C TRP A 259 2.54 5.04 -7.49
N ILE A 260 2.44 3.77 -7.86
CA ILE A 260 3.57 2.85 -8.02
C ILE A 260 3.65 2.45 -9.48
N GLN A 261 4.81 2.62 -10.11
CA GLN A 261 5.09 2.14 -11.45
C GLN A 261 5.79 0.79 -11.38
N ASP A 262 5.32 -0.17 -12.16
CA ASP A 262 5.97 -1.45 -12.39
C ASP A 262 6.94 -1.29 -13.58
N LEU A 263 8.24 -1.55 -13.34
CA LEU A 263 9.29 -1.34 -14.35
C LEU A 263 9.24 -2.36 -15.50
N GLU A 264 8.60 -3.51 -15.31
CA GLU A 264 8.43 -4.53 -16.36
C GLU A 264 7.35 -4.12 -17.37
N THR A 265 6.30 -3.44 -16.90
CA THR A 265 5.12 -3.09 -17.71
C THR A 265 4.99 -1.60 -18.05
N GLU A 266 5.84 -0.76 -17.46
CA GLU A 266 5.82 0.72 -17.46
C GLU A 266 4.49 1.34 -16.97
N LYS A 267 3.60 0.54 -16.37
CA LYS A 267 2.24 0.92 -15.96
C LYS A 267 2.14 0.97 -14.44
N SER A 268 0.97 1.41 -13.95
CA SER A 268 0.70 1.33 -12.52
C SER A 268 0.63 -0.12 -12.04
N MET A 269 1.11 -0.35 -10.82
CA MET A 269 1.14 -1.66 -10.20
C MET A 269 -0.24 -2.34 -10.23
N THR A 270 -0.25 -3.64 -10.53
CA THR A 270 -1.46 -4.48 -10.45
C THR A 270 -1.43 -5.44 -9.26
N ALA A 271 -0.23 -5.73 -8.72
CA ALA A 271 -0.05 -6.58 -7.54
C ALA A 271 -0.90 -6.10 -6.35
N GLU A 272 -1.43 -7.05 -5.59
CA GLU A 272 -2.26 -6.79 -4.42
C GLU A 272 -1.44 -6.95 -3.13
N TRP A 273 -1.73 -6.11 -2.14
CA TRP A 273 -1.18 -6.25 -0.79
C TRP A 273 -2.00 -7.24 0.02
N VAL A 274 -1.33 -8.18 0.68
CA VAL A 274 -1.93 -9.11 1.64
C VAL A 274 -1.49 -8.78 3.06
N PHE A 275 -2.39 -8.95 4.02
CA PHE A 275 -2.11 -8.81 5.44
C PHE A 275 -1.29 -10.00 5.93
N ALA A 276 0.03 -9.88 5.83
CA ALA A 276 0.98 -10.90 6.27
C ALA A 276 1.00 -11.07 7.79
N GLY A 277 0.65 -10.03 8.55
CA GLY A 277 1.05 -9.93 9.96
C GLY A 277 2.54 -9.58 10.05
N SER A 278 3.23 -9.80 11.16
CA SER A 278 4.71 -9.66 11.21
C SER A 278 5.27 -10.51 12.35
N GLY A 279 6.58 -10.70 12.36
CA GLY A 279 7.28 -11.36 13.46
C GLY A 279 7.37 -10.47 14.71
N PHE A 280 7.57 -11.12 15.84
CA PHE A 280 8.06 -10.49 17.06
C PHE A 280 9.51 -10.94 17.26
N TRP A 281 10.39 -10.01 17.62
CA TRP A 281 11.76 -10.29 18.05
C TRP A 281 11.88 -9.96 19.54
N GLN A 282 12.43 -10.88 20.33
CA GLN A 282 12.79 -10.62 21.71
C GLN A 282 14.28 -10.29 21.80
N ASP A 283 14.59 -9.14 22.39
CA ASP A 283 15.96 -8.73 22.67
C ASP A 283 16.62 -9.71 23.67
N PRO A 284 17.80 -10.26 23.37
CA PRO A 284 18.44 -11.27 24.20
C PRO A 284 18.95 -10.70 25.53
N ASP A 285 19.22 -9.40 25.64
CA ASP A 285 19.81 -8.76 26.81
C ASP A 285 18.71 -8.23 27.75
N ASP A 286 17.75 -7.45 27.25
CA ASP A 286 16.72 -6.80 28.07
C ASP A 286 15.35 -7.52 28.10
N LYS A 287 15.20 -8.57 27.28
CA LYS A 287 13.99 -9.42 27.13
C LYS A 287 12.74 -8.70 26.66
N ARG A 288 12.84 -7.45 26.17
CA ARG A 288 11.71 -6.76 25.56
C ARG A 288 11.39 -7.34 24.20
N GLU A 289 10.10 -7.29 23.88
CA GLU A 289 9.57 -7.77 22.62
C GLU A 289 9.31 -6.58 21.68
N TYR A 290 9.76 -6.73 20.44
CA TYR A 290 9.68 -5.74 19.38
C TYR A 290 8.89 -6.34 18.20
N TYR A 291 7.79 -5.70 17.83
CA TYR A 291 7.06 -6.03 16.61
C TYR A 291 7.89 -5.60 15.40
N GLN A 292 8.33 -6.54 14.56
CA GLN A 292 9.43 -6.31 13.61
C GLN A 292 9.13 -5.19 12.62
N ALA A 293 7.91 -5.14 12.06
CA ALA A 293 7.51 -4.09 11.11
C ALA A 293 7.57 -2.64 11.67
N ASP A 294 7.70 -2.44 12.99
CA ASP A 294 7.94 -1.09 13.54
C ASP A 294 9.31 -0.51 13.12
N SER A 295 10.20 -1.32 12.53
CA SER A 295 11.44 -0.91 11.86
C SER A 295 11.24 -0.02 10.63
N GLY A 296 10.06 -0.07 10.00
CA GLY A 296 9.77 0.58 8.73
C GLY A 296 8.89 -0.22 7.77
N ASP A 297 8.89 -1.55 7.91
CA ASP A 297 8.32 -2.49 6.93
C ASP A 297 6.77 -2.60 7.04
N MET A 298 6.06 -1.47 6.90
CA MET A 298 4.61 -1.40 7.12
C MET A 298 3.80 -1.81 5.88
N ILE A 299 3.99 -1.16 4.73
CA ILE A 299 3.30 -1.50 3.48
C ILE A 299 4.35 -1.64 2.39
N CYS A 300 4.83 -2.86 2.19
CA CYS A 300 5.95 -3.19 1.33
C CYS A 300 5.51 -3.35 -0.14
N VAL A 301 6.42 -3.05 -1.08
CA VAL A 301 6.33 -3.44 -2.50
C VAL A 301 7.47 -4.39 -2.91
N SER A 302 8.49 -4.53 -2.06
CA SER A 302 9.50 -5.57 -2.08
C SER A 302 9.28 -6.52 -0.90
N ASN A 303 9.57 -7.82 -1.02
CA ASN A 303 9.19 -8.75 0.04
C ASN A 303 10.13 -8.70 1.24
N PHE A 304 9.59 -8.57 2.46
CA PHE A 304 10.37 -8.64 3.71
C PHE A 304 9.76 -9.64 4.69
N SER A 305 10.59 -10.44 5.36
CA SER A 305 10.10 -11.36 6.42
C SER A 305 9.50 -10.64 7.63
N SER A 306 9.78 -9.34 7.77
CA SER A 306 9.25 -8.40 8.74
C SER A 306 8.03 -7.61 8.24
N ALA A 307 7.64 -7.70 6.97
CA ALA A 307 6.58 -6.90 6.37
C ALA A 307 5.21 -7.09 7.03
N MET A 308 4.49 -6.01 7.39
CA MET A 308 3.10 -6.08 7.89
C MET A 308 2.06 -6.30 6.77
N LEU A 309 2.16 -5.50 5.72
CA LEU A 309 1.46 -5.66 4.44
C LEU A 309 2.53 -5.82 3.37
N ASP A 310 2.39 -6.82 2.51
CA ASP A 310 3.39 -7.16 1.49
C ASP A 310 2.68 -7.56 0.19
N VAL A 311 3.36 -7.45 -0.95
CA VAL A 311 2.82 -7.86 -2.24
C VAL A 311 2.83 -9.38 -2.36
N ALA A 312 1.70 -9.98 -2.75
CA ALA A 312 1.54 -11.44 -2.86
C ALA A 312 2.26 -12.08 -4.08
N ILE A 313 3.29 -11.42 -4.60
CA ILE A 313 4.15 -11.87 -5.70
C ILE A 313 5.61 -11.82 -5.27
N SER A 314 6.48 -12.57 -5.93
CA SER A 314 7.93 -12.43 -5.75
C SER A 314 8.38 -11.03 -6.19
N SER A 315 8.88 -10.25 -5.23
CA SER A 315 9.44 -8.92 -5.46
C SER A 315 10.73 -8.76 -4.63
N SER A 316 11.82 -8.36 -5.29
CA SER A 316 13.15 -8.35 -4.65
C SER A 316 13.31 -7.22 -3.64
N ALA A 317 13.89 -7.53 -2.49
CA ALA A 317 14.42 -6.57 -1.52
C ALA A 317 15.92 -6.28 -1.72
N ASP A 318 16.46 -6.63 -2.89
CA ASP A 318 17.78 -6.19 -3.35
C ASP A 318 17.62 -4.87 -4.12
N ALA A 319 18.31 -3.82 -3.67
CA ALA A 319 18.21 -2.47 -4.22
C ALA A 319 18.58 -2.39 -5.72
N ASP A 320 19.45 -3.27 -6.22
CA ASP A 320 19.82 -3.33 -7.64
C ASP A 320 18.78 -4.09 -8.50
N LEU A 321 17.79 -4.73 -7.88
CA LEU A 321 16.79 -5.61 -8.53
C LEU A 321 15.34 -5.24 -8.17
N LEU A 322 15.07 -4.01 -7.74
CA LEU A 322 13.72 -3.54 -7.41
C LEU A 322 12.78 -3.60 -8.63
N ARG A 323 11.58 -4.15 -8.43
CA ARG A 323 10.53 -4.26 -9.47
C ARG A 323 9.77 -2.95 -9.68
N PHE A 324 9.65 -2.16 -8.63
CA PHE A 324 8.73 -1.03 -8.53
C PHE A 324 9.47 0.27 -8.24
N VAL A 325 8.93 1.38 -8.74
CA VAL A 325 9.41 2.75 -8.49
C VAL A 325 8.23 3.69 -8.25
N PRO A 326 8.43 4.90 -7.68
CA PRO A 326 7.38 5.90 -7.56
C PRO A 326 6.90 6.33 -8.95
N PHE A 327 5.59 6.32 -9.21
CA PHE A 327 5.03 6.80 -10.47
C PHE A 327 4.96 8.34 -10.42
N GLU A 328 6.11 8.99 -10.62
CA GLU A 328 6.33 10.42 -10.30
C GLU A 328 5.21 11.35 -10.79
N SER A 329 4.71 11.14 -12.01
CA SER A 329 3.67 11.97 -12.64
C SER A 329 2.26 11.81 -12.04
N LYS A 330 2.06 10.90 -11.09
CA LYS A 330 0.78 10.64 -10.40
C LYS A 330 0.81 10.98 -8.91
N ILE A 331 1.99 11.21 -8.33
CA ILE A 331 2.16 11.50 -6.91
C ILE A 331 2.15 13.03 -6.72
N PRO A 332 1.38 13.60 -5.79
CA PRO A 332 1.42 15.03 -5.49
C PRO A 332 2.72 15.41 -4.78
N ASP A 333 2.99 16.72 -4.68
CA ASP A 333 4.25 17.25 -4.16
C ASP A 333 4.66 16.66 -2.79
N ARG A 334 5.96 16.49 -2.57
CA ARG A 334 6.51 16.07 -1.27
C ARG A 334 5.97 16.95 -0.15
N SER A 335 5.70 16.34 1.00
CA SER A 335 4.99 16.93 2.16
C SER A 335 3.49 17.20 1.98
N THR A 336 2.87 16.85 0.85
CA THR A 336 1.39 16.82 0.75
C THR A 336 0.83 15.93 1.86
N SER A 337 -0.08 16.46 2.66
CA SER A 337 -0.74 15.69 3.73
C SER A 337 -1.77 14.74 3.13
N VAL A 338 -1.74 13.48 3.54
CA VAL A 338 -2.59 12.40 3.01
C VAL A 338 -3.27 11.63 4.14
N ARG A 339 -4.42 11.04 3.86
CA ARG A 339 -5.05 10.01 4.68
C ARG A 339 -5.07 8.71 3.88
N LEU A 340 -4.44 7.68 4.41
CA LEU A 340 -4.62 6.32 3.91
C LEU A 340 -5.91 5.74 4.50
N VAL A 341 -6.68 5.04 3.67
CA VAL A 341 -7.85 4.25 4.09
C VAL A 341 -7.60 2.80 3.68
N LEU A 342 -7.35 1.95 4.67
CA LEU A 342 -7.11 0.52 4.48
C LEU A 342 -8.43 -0.22 4.70
N THR A 343 -8.83 -1.03 3.72
CA THR A 343 -10.09 -1.80 3.73
C THR A 343 -9.77 -3.25 3.38
N PRO A 344 -10.09 -4.24 4.22
CA PRO A 344 -9.97 -5.65 3.86
C PRO A 344 -10.95 -5.98 2.74
N VAL A 345 -10.46 -6.66 1.71
CA VAL A 345 -11.30 -7.24 0.66
C VAL A 345 -11.89 -8.53 1.22
N PRO A 346 -13.22 -8.73 1.18
CA PRO A 346 -13.85 -9.96 1.66
C PRO A 346 -13.27 -11.19 0.98
N ALA A 347 -13.02 -12.25 1.75
CA ALA A 347 -12.76 -13.56 1.20
C ALA A 347 -14.07 -14.24 0.79
N GLU A 348 -14.01 -15.15 -0.18
CA GLU A 348 -15.15 -15.99 -0.60
C GLU A 348 -15.79 -16.78 0.57
N THR A 349 -15.02 -17.03 1.63
CA THR A 349 -15.46 -17.72 2.86
C THR A 349 -16.27 -16.84 3.81
N ASP A 350 -16.28 -15.52 3.63
CA ASP A 350 -16.85 -14.56 4.58
C ASP A 350 -18.38 -14.42 4.44
N SER A 351 -19.03 -15.22 3.58
CA SER A 351 -20.47 -15.13 3.31
C SER A 351 -21.10 -16.43 2.79
N GLN A 352 -22.30 -16.77 3.27
CA GLN A 352 -23.14 -17.82 2.66
C GLN A 352 -23.89 -17.37 1.39
N ASN A 353 -23.78 -16.08 1.04
CA ASN A 353 -24.15 -15.49 -0.24
C ASN A 353 -23.12 -14.38 -0.50
N PRO A 354 -22.08 -14.59 -1.33
CA PRO A 354 -21.05 -13.58 -1.52
C PRO A 354 -21.66 -12.29 -2.13
N PRO A 355 -21.40 -11.11 -1.53
CA PRO A 355 -21.64 -9.84 -2.20
C PRO A 355 -20.83 -9.78 -3.50
N LYS A 356 -21.28 -8.98 -4.48
CA LYS A 356 -20.39 -8.69 -5.62
C LYS A 356 -19.19 -7.90 -5.11
N GLU A 357 -18.02 -8.17 -5.68
CA GLU A 357 -16.74 -7.52 -5.34
C GLU A 357 -16.81 -5.97 -5.38
N SER A 358 -17.72 -5.43 -6.20
CA SER A 358 -18.04 -3.99 -6.30
C SER A 358 -18.77 -3.40 -5.09
N ASP A 359 -19.49 -4.21 -4.32
CA ASP A 359 -20.49 -3.75 -3.34
C ASP A 359 -19.90 -3.60 -1.92
N VAL A 360 -18.62 -3.96 -1.72
CA VAL A 360 -17.97 -3.97 -0.39
C VAL A 360 -16.78 -3.00 -0.27
N LEU A 361 -16.21 -2.55 -1.39
CA LEU A 361 -15.11 -1.59 -1.41
C LEU A 361 -15.59 -0.19 -1.82
N ASP A 362 -16.57 0.35 -1.09
CA ASP A 362 -17.02 1.74 -1.23
C ASP A 362 -15.82 2.69 -1.32
N LEU A 363 -15.77 3.54 -2.34
CA LEU A 363 -14.71 4.52 -2.50
C LEU A 363 -14.73 5.53 -1.33
N PRO A 364 -13.60 5.89 -0.72
CA PRO A 364 -13.55 6.98 0.25
C PRO A 364 -13.98 8.32 -0.35
N THR A 365 -14.66 9.14 0.45
CA THR A 365 -15.19 10.45 0.02
C THR A 365 -14.57 11.59 0.83
N ALA A 366 -14.81 12.84 0.42
CA ALA A 366 -14.45 14.01 1.22
C ALA A 366 -15.03 13.98 2.66
N GLY A 367 -16.13 13.25 2.89
CA GLY A 367 -16.70 13.02 4.22
C GLY A 367 -15.87 12.10 5.11
N ASP A 368 -15.03 11.24 4.54
CA ASP A 368 -14.06 10.40 5.25
C ASP A 368 -12.79 11.18 5.68
N VAL A 369 -12.55 12.33 5.04
CA VAL A 369 -11.34 13.16 5.22
C VAL A 369 -11.71 14.61 5.58
N PRO A 370 -12.56 14.85 6.61
CA PRO A 370 -12.99 16.19 6.95
C PRO A 370 -11.80 17.09 7.31
N GLN A 371 -11.64 18.22 6.62
CA GLN A 371 -10.63 19.22 6.95
C GLN A 371 -11.07 20.10 8.13
N LYS A 372 -10.09 20.67 8.84
CA LYS A 372 -10.34 21.75 9.80
C LYS A 372 -10.51 23.06 9.02
N LYS A 373 -11.72 23.63 9.06
CA LYS A 373 -12.05 24.94 8.47
C LYS A 373 -11.33 26.10 9.17
#